data_AF-A0A8B8B739-F1
#
_entry.id   AF-A0A8B8B739-F1
#
_cell.length_a   1.000
_cell.length_b   1.000
_cell.length_c   1.000
_cell.angle_alpha   90.00
_cell.angle_beta   90.00
_cell.angle_gamma   90.00
#
_symmetry.space_group_name_H-M   'P 1'
#
loop_
_entity.id
_entity.type
_entity.pdbx_description
1 polymer ?
#
loop_
_entity_poly.entity_id
_entity_poly.type
_entity_poly.pdbx_seq_one_letter_code
_entity_poly.pdbx_strand_id
1 'polypeptide(L)'
;MEKPFFSFKEELLSVIEMTPGMDKTEHNLPSHYSMVARVVLTPTKLLYLPKEPVFKNRILRQYGEEFFIRVVFRDEDFEKISTVQSYALDNILERMKNTFKNGLEIHGRHYEFLGCSNSQLREHSFWFLHPHDDINADFIRRTSGKISSEKCVASYVSRFGLCFSASRKTVDVDTNCVEYQDDEQNEKYCFTDGIGCISPHLAKIVAKELQISTVPSAFQIRFGGCKGVVSQDPTLGAEDDVLVIRNSMKKFESDSHNLEILEVTRPGRLHLNKQVITLLSGLGVQDHVFLNLQEEMLIDMADMLLDDEKALSALMESAIGMDFLHLAKKGISFTQEPFFRSLLQAIYSHKLRSLMKRTKIQIPLDKGRIMMGTSDETRTLKQGQVFIQYSKETHLPGKNVIVVEGDVVVTKNPCFHEGDIRMLQAVNVPSLSHMVDCIVFPQVGQRPHPDEMSGSDLDGDMYFVCWDEQLSKFENHKPMDFPKAEKKLLEREVESHDIIDFLAEYIRYDNLGLIANAHLVQADSN
;
A
#
# COMPACT_ATOMS: atom_id res chain seq x y z
N MET A 1 -44.85 34.77 8.27
CA MET A 1 -43.71 34.29 7.46
C MET A 1 -42.69 33.75 8.43
N GLU A 2 -42.69 32.44 8.58
CA GLU A 2 -41.79 31.69 9.45
C GLU A 2 -40.35 31.86 8.96
N LYS A 3 -39.44 32.23 9.86
CA LYS A 3 -38.01 32.12 9.58
C LYS A 3 -37.69 30.62 9.43
N PRO A 4 -36.97 30.20 8.39
CA PRO A 4 -36.57 28.80 8.27
C PRO A 4 -35.73 28.42 9.49
N PHE A 5 -35.99 27.23 10.04
CA PHE A 5 -35.31 26.63 11.20
C PHE A 5 -33.78 26.51 11.01
N PHE A 6 -33.30 26.63 9.78
CA PHE A 6 -31.90 26.49 9.41
C PHE A 6 -31.60 27.37 8.20
N SER A 7 -30.66 28.31 8.35
CA SER A 7 -30.22 29.19 7.28
C SER A 7 -28.78 28.84 7.01
N PHE A 8 -28.55 27.83 6.17
CA PHE A 8 -27.22 27.29 5.89
C PHE A 8 -26.20 28.38 5.56
N LYS A 9 -26.61 29.45 4.86
CA LYS A 9 -25.75 30.58 4.56
C LYS A 9 -25.38 31.39 5.80
N GLU A 10 -26.33 31.69 6.69
CA GLU A 10 -26.08 32.45 7.92
C GLU A 10 -25.32 31.61 8.96
N GLU A 11 -25.61 30.31 9.08
CA GLU A 11 -24.82 29.37 9.90
C GLU A 11 -23.40 29.21 9.35
N LEU A 12 -23.22 29.07 8.03
CA LEU A 12 -21.89 28.95 7.43
C LEU A 12 -21.09 30.24 7.61
N LEU A 13 -21.72 31.40 7.42
CA LEU A 13 -21.08 32.69 7.66
C LEU A 13 -20.75 32.90 9.14
N SER A 14 -21.64 32.49 10.06
CA SER A 14 -21.37 32.58 11.49
C SER A 14 -20.27 31.63 11.91
N VAL A 15 -20.19 30.40 11.35
CA VAL A 15 -19.07 29.47 11.56
C VAL A 15 -17.78 30.07 11.01
N ILE A 16 -17.79 30.68 9.82
CA ILE A 16 -16.61 31.34 9.24
C ILE A 16 -16.16 32.52 10.12
N GLU A 17 -17.08 33.35 10.61
CA GLU A 17 -16.79 34.49 11.49
C GLU A 17 -16.37 34.07 12.92
N MET A 18 -16.98 33.01 13.46
CA MET A 18 -16.63 32.39 14.75
C MET A 18 -15.35 31.55 14.69
N THR A 19 -14.79 31.34 13.50
CA THR A 19 -13.49 30.69 13.31
C THR A 19 -12.44 31.71 12.85
N PRO A 20 -12.14 32.77 13.64
CA PRO A 20 -11.05 33.68 13.31
C PRO A 20 -9.73 32.90 13.42
N GLY A 21 -9.09 32.64 12.27
CA GLY A 21 -7.77 32.01 12.21
C GLY A 21 -7.69 30.63 11.54
N MET A 22 -8.52 30.32 10.54
CA MET A 22 -8.28 29.15 9.66
C MET A 22 -7.03 29.23 8.77
N ASP A 23 -6.21 30.30 8.90
CA ASP A 23 -4.79 30.25 8.49
C ASP A 23 -3.94 29.32 9.37
N LYS A 24 -4.48 28.79 10.49
CA LYS A 24 -3.81 27.80 11.34
C LYS A 24 -4.04 26.34 10.92
N THR A 25 -4.37 26.07 9.65
CA THR A 25 -4.32 24.68 9.14
C THR A 25 -2.90 24.12 9.16
N GLU A 26 -1.87 24.97 9.16
CA GLU A 26 -0.47 24.54 9.34
C GLU A 26 -0.17 23.94 10.72
N HIS A 27 -0.91 24.30 11.78
CA HIS A 27 -0.55 23.90 13.15
C HIS A 27 -1.04 22.51 13.60
N ASN A 28 -1.92 21.85 12.84
CA ASN A 28 -2.44 20.52 13.21
C ASN A 28 -2.02 19.41 12.22
N LEU A 29 -1.20 19.72 11.23
CA LEU A 29 -0.76 18.73 10.26
C LEU A 29 0.37 17.88 10.86
N PRO A 30 0.27 16.54 10.87
CA PRO A 30 1.37 15.70 11.34
C PRO A 30 2.65 16.00 10.55
N SER A 31 3.81 15.93 11.21
CA SER A 31 5.12 16.33 10.64
C SER A 31 5.48 15.66 9.30
N HIS A 32 4.88 14.50 9.03
CA HIS A 32 5.07 13.68 7.84
C HIS A 32 4.11 14.02 6.68
N TYR A 33 3.31 15.08 6.79
CA TYR A 33 2.48 15.63 5.72
C TYR A 33 2.93 17.06 5.35
N SER A 34 2.64 17.48 4.12
CA SER A 34 2.81 18.84 3.60
C SER A 34 1.57 19.28 2.84
N MET A 35 1.28 20.58 2.83
CA MET A 35 0.20 21.16 2.04
C MET A 35 0.69 21.46 0.62
N VAL A 36 0.19 20.70 -0.37
CA VAL A 36 0.63 20.79 -1.77
C VAL A 36 -0.52 21.25 -2.65
N ALA A 37 -0.27 22.18 -3.57
CA ALA A 37 -1.29 22.64 -4.51
C ALA A 37 -1.59 21.57 -5.57
N ARG A 38 -2.86 21.46 -5.97
CA ARG A 38 -3.32 20.46 -6.92
C ARG A 38 -3.97 21.11 -8.13
N VAL A 39 -3.66 20.58 -9.31
CA VAL A 39 -4.24 20.99 -10.59
C VAL A 39 -4.84 19.78 -11.28
N VAL A 40 -6.07 19.89 -11.75
CA VAL A 40 -6.73 18.85 -12.54
C VAL A 40 -6.79 19.29 -13.99
N LEU A 41 -6.18 18.48 -14.85
CA LEU A 41 -6.19 18.68 -16.29
C LEU A 41 -7.22 17.72 -16.92
N THR A 42 -8.31 18.27 -17.42
CA THR A 42 -9.36 17.53 -18.14
C THR A 42 -9.19 17.69 -19.65
N PRO A 43 -9.91 16.95 -20.52
CA PRO A 43 -9.84 17.11 -21.97
C PRO A 43 -10.09 18.53 -22.48
N THR A 44 -10.89 19.34 -21.77
CA THR A 44 -11.25 20.70 -22.18
C THR A 44 -10.83 21.82 -21.23
N LYS A 45 -10.48 21.53 -19.97
CA LYS A 45 -10.22 22.55 -18.94
C LYS A 45 -8.94 22.29 -18.16
N LEU A 46 -8.51 23.32 -17.43
CA LEU A 46 -7.49 23.25 -16.40
C LEU A 46 -8.12 23.82 -15.12
N LEU A 47 -8.21 23.00 -14.08
CA LEU A 47 -8.90 23.33 -12.84
C LEU A 47 -7.89 23.44 -11.69
N TYR A 48 -7.85 24.60 -11.05
CA TYR A 48 -7.00 24.84 -9.89
C TYR A 48 -7.76 24.49 -8.62
N LEU A 49 -7.19 23.62 -7.81
CA LEU A 49 -7.76 23.18 -6.53
C LEU A 49 -6.96 23.78 -5.37
N PRO A 50 -7.60 23.97 -4.19
CA PRO A 50 -6.88 24.39 -2.99
C PRO A 50 -5.79 23.37 -2.62
N LYS A 51 -4.80 23.81 -1.82
CA LYS A 51 -3.77 22.92 -1.30
C LYS A 51 -4.42 21.80 -0.48
N GLU A 52 -3.98 20.57 -0.71
CA GLU A 52 -4.43 19.39 0.04
C GLU A 52 -3.25 18.81 0.85
N PRO A 53 -3.51 18.19 2.02
CA PRO A 53 -2.48 17.50 2.78
C PRO A 53 -2.02 16.25 2.01
N VAL A 54 -0.74 16.22 1.67
CA VAL A 54 -0.08 15.09 1.00
C VAL A 54 1.00 14.52 1.90
N PHE A 55 1.09 13.20 1.96
CA PHE A 55 2.15 12.52 2.69
C PHE A 55 3.52 12.84 2.05
N LYS A 56 4.50 13.26 2.87
CA LYS A 56 5.83 13.65 2.40
C LYS A 56 6.55 12.47 1.73
N ASN A 57 7.28 12.77 0.67
CA ASN A 57 8.21 11.85 0.02
C ASN A 57 9.64 12.44 0.10
N ARG A 58 10.64 11.69 -0.41
CA ARG A 58 12.05 12.09 -0.34
C ARG A 58 12.29 13.44 -1.02
N ILE A 59 11.74 13.62 -2.22
CA ILE A 59 11.91 14.83 -3.01
C ILE A 59 11.32 16.05 -2.29
N LEU A 60 10.09 15.95 -1.78
CA LEU A 60 9.49 17.05 -1.02
C LEU A 60 10.30 17.42 0.23
N ARG A 61 10.86 16.43 0.94
CA ARG A 61 11.71 16.69 2.12
C ARG A 61 13.02 17.38 1.78
N GLN A 62 13.57 17.14 0.59
CA GLN A 62 14.88 17.65 0.19
C GLN A 62 14.83 19.04 -0.45
N TYR A 63 13.78 19.32 -1.23
CA TYR A 63 13.73 20.50 -2.11
C TYR A 63 12.63 21.51 -1.74
N GLY A 64 11.89 21.29 -0.64
CA GLY A 64 10.84 22.19 -0.15
C GLY A 64 9.52 22.05 -0.92
N GLU A 65 8.40 21.79 -0.23
CA GLU A 65 7.11 21.52 -0.87
C GLU A 65 6.49 22.71 -1.62
N GLU A 66 6.89 23.95 -1.33
CA GLU A 66 6.31 25.19 -1.85
C GLU A 66 6.59 25.41 -3.34
N PHE A 67 7.57 24.69 -3.88
CA PHE A 67 7.94 24.70 -5.29
C PHE A 67 7.25 23.59 -6.08
N PHE A 68 6.45 22.74 -5.44
CA PHE A 68 5.82 21.60 -6.09
C PHE A 68 4.32 21.77 -6.25
N ILE A 69 3.82 21.30 -7.39
CA ILE A 69 2.39 21.10 -7.61
C ILE A 69 2.13 19.67 -8.07
N ARG A 70 0.95 19.18 -7.73
CA ARG A 70 0.45 17.89 -8.18
C ARG A 70 -0.53 18.08 -9.32
N VAL A 71 -0.17 17.62 -10.51
CA VAL A 71 -1.03 17.64 -11.69
C VAL A 71 -1.68 16.27 -11.85
N VAL A 72 -3.00 16.23 -11.99
CA VAL A 72 -3.77 15.00 -12.15
C VAL A 72 -4.56 15.06 -13.43
N PHE A 73 -4.42 14.04 -14.28
CA PHE A 73 -5.15 13.93 -15.53
C PHE A 73 -6.44 13.14 -15.32
N ARG A 74 -7.57 13.73 -15.66
CA ARG A 74 -8.91 13.14 -15.48
C ARG A 74 -9.78 13.42 -16.69
N ASP A 75 -10.87 12.69 -16.82
CA ASP A 75 -11.94 13.04 -17.75
C ASP A 75 -12.79 14.20 -17.17
N GLU A 76 -13.76 14.71 -17.94
CA GLU A 76 -14.61 15.84 -17.54
C GLU A 76 -15.49 15.54 -16.31
N ASP A 77 -15.75 14.27 -16.02
CA ASP A 77 -16.47 13.79 -14.83
C ASP A 77 -15.55 13.51 -13.63
N PHE A 78 -14.26 13.85 -13.74
CA PHE A 78 -13.20 13.58 -12.76
C PHE A 78 -12.82 12.10 -12.58
N GLU A 79 -13.32 11.19 -13.42
CA GLU A 79 -12.84 9.81 -13.50
C GLU A 79 -11.52 9.73 -14.25
N LYS A 80 -10.84 8.57 -14.20
CA LYS A 80 -9.61 8.36 -14.97
C LYS A 80 -9.90 8.38 -16.47
N ILE A 81 -8.97 8.92 -17.24
CA ILE A 81 -9.08 8.95 -18.70
C ILE A 81 -9.23 7.51 -19.19
N SER A 82 -10.37 7.24 -19.84
CA SER A 82 -10.74 5.91 -20.31
C SER A 82 -10.44 5.75 -21.80
N THR A 83 -9.98 4.57 -22.18
CA THR A 83 -9.66 4.21 -23.57
C THR A 83 -10.91 3.92 -24.42
N VAL A 84 -12.10 3.90 -23.81
CA VAL A 84 -13.36 3.52 -24.47
C VAL A 84 -13.77 4.52 -25.57
N GLN A 85 -13.27 5.76 -25.54
CA GLN A 85 -13.50 6.77 -26.58
C GLN A 85 -12.25 6.98 -27.45
N SER A 86 -11.95 6.00 -28.31
CA SER A 86 -10.72 5.95 -29.11
C SER A 86 -10.49 7.19 -29.99
N TYR A 87 -11.54 7.82 -30.52
CA TYR A 87 -11.42 8.92 -31.48
C TYR A 87 -10.85 10.22 -30.88
N ALA A 88 -11.06 10.48 -29.59
CA ALA A 88 -10.56 11.68 -28.92
C ALA A 88 -9.25 11.44 -28.16
N LEU A 89 -8.90 10.17 -27.90
CA LEU A 89 -7.77 9.81 -27.06
C LEU A 89 -6.44 10.34 -27.59
N ASP A 90 -6.23 10.32 -28.91
CA ASP A 90 -5.01 10.86 -29.51
C ASP A 90 -4.86 12.36 -29.21
N ASN A 91 -5.91 13.15 -29.40
CA ASN A 91 -5.92 14.59 -29.10
C ASN A 91 -5.73 14.86 -27.60
N ILE A 92 -6.34 14.04 -26.73
CA ILE A 92 -6.21 14.16 -25.27
C ILE A 92 -4.77 13.87 -24.84
N LEU A 93 -4.19 12.78 -25.34
CA LEU A 93 -2.81 12.41 -25.04
C LEU A 93 -1.82 13.42 -25.63
N GLU A 94 -2.09 13.98 -26.79
CA GLU A 94 -1.27 15.03 -27.40
C GLU A 94 -1.31 16.32 -26.56
N ARG A 95 -2.50 16.73 -26.09
CA ARG A 95 -2.63 17.84 -25.13
C ARG A 95 -1.83 17.57 -23.86
N MET A 96 -1.91 16.36 -23.30
CA MET A 96 -1.12 15.96 -22.13
C MET A 96 0.38 16.04 -22.41
N LYS A 97 0.85 15.49 -23.54
CA LYS A 97 2.26 15.56 -23.93
C LYS A 97 2.71 17.02 -24.04
N ASN A 98 1.90 17.89 -24.62
CA ASN A 98 2.18 19.32 -24.71
C ASN A 98 2.27 19.97 -23.32
N THR A 99 1.41 19.60 -22.37
CA THR A 99 1.53 20.06 -20.98
C THR A 99 2.80 19.58 -20.30
N PHE A 100 3.20 18.32 -20.49
CA PHE A 100 4.46 17.83 -19.93
C PHE A 100 5.69 18.52 -20.54
N LYS A 101 5.68 18.76 -21.86
CA LYS A 101 6.78 19.41 -22.59
C LYS A 101 6.90 20.90 -22.27
N ASN A 102 5.77 21.60 -22.23
CA ASN A 102 5.74 23.06 -22.10
C ASN A 102 5.58 23.54 -20.66
N GLY A 103 5.27 22.66 -19.70
CA GLY A 103 4.97 23.05 -18.32
C GLY A 103 3.62 23.77 -18.16
N LEU A 104 3.44 24.38 -16.99
CA LEU A 104 2.26 25.17 -16.61
C LEU A 104 2.66 26.51 -15.99
N GLU A 105 2.05 27.60 -16.45
CA GLU A 105 2.20 28.93 -15.85
C GLU A 105 1.07 29.20 -14.85
N ILE A 106 1.42 29.40 -13.58
CA ILE A 106 0.45 29.68 -12.51
C ILE A 106 0.96 30.84 -11.66
N HIS A 107 0.22 31.96 -11.64
CA HIS A 107 0.55 33.16 -10.85
C HIS A 107 2.01 33.64 -10.99
N GLY A 108 2.56 33.61 -12.22
CA GLY A 108 3.93 34.04 -12.50
C GLY A 108 5.02 33.03 -12.15
N ARG A 109 4.64 31.80 -11.79
CA ARG A 109 5.56 30.67 -11.64
C ARG A 109 5.36 29.67 -12.78
N HIS A 110 6.46 29.33 -13.42
CA HIS A 110 6.54 28.24 -14.38
C HIS A 110 6.77 26.91 -13.66
N TYR A 111 5.92 25.92 -13.89
CA TYR A 111 6.05 24.58 -13.35
C TYR A 111 6.35 23.58 -14.46
N GLU A 112 7.50 22.92 -14.38
CA GLU A 112 7.95 21.90 -15.35
C GLU A 112 7.71 20.49 -14.83
N PHE A 113 7.50 19.54 -15.75
CA PHE A 113 7.26 18.14 -15.37
C PHE A 113 8.50 17.54 -14.70
N LEU A 114 8.29 16.87 -13.57
CA LEU A 114 9.34 16.19 -12.83
C LEU A 114 9.24 14.65 -12.93
N GLY A 115 8.17 14.06 -12.40
CA GLY A 115 8.05 12.60 -12.31
C GLY A 115 6.84 12.12 -11.52
N CYS A 116 6.80 10.81 -11.24
CA CYS A 116 5.75 10.16 -10.46
C CYS A 116 6.24 8.83 -9.88
N SER A 117 5.61 8.36 -8.79
CA SER A 117 5.74 6.99 -8.32
C SER A 117 4.85 6.03 -9.12
N ASN A 118 5.06 4.72 -8.98
CA ASN A 118 4.21 3.71 -9.63
C ASN A 118 2.73 3.79 -9.20
N SER A 119 2.44 4.16 -7.95
CA SER A 119 1.06 4.36 -7.50
C SER A 119 0.45 5.63 -8.09
N GLN A 120 1.24 6.70 -8.19
CA GLN A 120 0.81 7.96 -8.81
C GLN A 120 0.60 7.80 -10.32
N LEU A 121 1.41 6.99 -10.99
CA LEU A 121 1.24 6.64 -12.41
C LEU A 121 -0.10 5.95 -12.66
N ARG A 122 -0.50 4.95 -11.85
CA ARG A 122 -1.82 4.28 -11.93
C ARG A 122 -3.00 5.24 -11.68
N GLU A 123 -2.73 6.30 -10.92
CA GLU A 123 -3.68 7.36 -10.63
C GLU A 123 -3.56 8.54 -11.60
N HIS A 124 -2.82 8.41 -12.71
CA HIS A 124 -2.53 9.48 -13.69
C HIS A 124 -2.17 10.81 -13.02
N SER A 125 -1.31 10.74 -12.02
CA SER A 125 -0.92 11.85 -11.16
C SER A 125 0.59 12.07 -11.21
N PHE A 126 1.00 13.32 -11.35
CA PHE A 126 2.37 13.68 -11.65
C PHE A 126 2.82 14.91 -10.87
N TRP A 127 4.10 14.93 -10.51
CA TRP A 127 4.75 16.05 -9.85
C TRP A 127 5.31 17.00 -10.89
N PHE A 128 5.05 18.29 -10.67
CA PHE A 128 5.69 19.38 -11.39
C PHE A 128 6.42 20.27 -10.39
N LEU A 129 7.54 20.84 -10.81
CA LEU A 129 8.44 21.65 -10.02
C LEU A 129 8.52 23.06 -10.60
N HIS A 130 8.52 24.08 -9.75
CA HIS A 130 8.96 25.42 -10.11
C HIS A 130 10.48 25.55 -9.94
N PRO A 131 11.24 25.81 -11.02
CA PRO A 131 12.68 25.99 -10.92
C PRO A 131 13.04 27.18 -10.03
N HIS A 132 14.02 26.99 -9.15
CA HIS A 132 14.50 28.00 -8.21
C HIS A 132 15.95 27.69 -7.82
N ASP A 133 16.77 28.69 -7.49
CA ASP A 133 18.13 28.50 -6.94
C ASP A 133 18.98 27.41 -7.65
N ASP A 134 19.02 27.45 -8.99
CA ASP A 134 19.66 26.46 -9.89
C ASP A 134 19.09 25.02 -9.85
N ILE A 135 18.05 24.79 -9.05
CA ILE A 135 17.29 23.53 -8.99
C ILE A 135 16.22 23.55 -10.07
N ASN A 136 16.28 22.57 -10.96
CA ASN A 136 15.27 22.25 -11.96
C ASN A 136 15.03 20.73 -12.00
N ALA A 137 14.06 20.27 -12.78
CA ALA A 137 13.62 18.89 -12.84
C ALA A 137 14.73 17.96 -13.32
N ASP A 138 15.56 18.42 -14.26
CA ASP A 138 16.70 17.65 -14.76
C ASP A 138 17.83 17.57 -13.73
N PHE A 139 18.02 18.61 -12.91
CA PHE A 139 18.92 18.57 -11.77
C PHE A 139 18.45 17.54 -10.74
N ILE A 140 17.16 17.57 -10.35
CA ILE A 140 16.61 16.59 -9.40
C ILE A 140 16.71 15.16 -9.94
N ARG A 141 16.37 14.93 -11.21
CA ARG A 141 16.49 13.61 -11.86
C ARG A 141 17.93 13.08 -11.82
N ARG A 142 18.93 13.93 -12.10
CA ARG A 142 20.34 13.55 -12.09
C ARG A 142 20.92 13.33 -10.69
N THR A 143 20.43 14.05 -9.69
CA THR A 143 20.96 14.01 -8.31
C THR A 143 20.25 13.00 -7.40
N SER A 144 19.10 12.46 -7.82
CA SER A 144 18.33 11.47 -7.04
C SER A 144 19.00 10.08 -6.94
N GLY A 145 20.08 9.85 -7.67
CA GLY A 145 20.88 8.61 -7.69
C GLY A 145 21.47 8.34 -9.07
N LYS A 146 22.31 7.30 -9.21
CA LYS A 146 22.92 6.89 -10.48
C LYS A 146 21.93 6.13 -11.38
N ILE A 147 20.84 6.79 -11.77
CA ILE A 147 19.74 6.21 -12.56
C ILE A 147 19.99 6.38 -14.07
N SER A 148 20.83 7.35 -14.48
CA SER A 148 21.13 7.65 -15.90
C SER A 148 21.66 6.46 -16.70
N SER A 149 22.27 5.48 -16.02
CA SER A 149 22.73 4.22 -16.62
C SER A 149 21.59 3.30 -17.10
N GLU A 150 20.35 3.52 -16.66
CA GLU A 150 19.20 2.73 -17.07
C GLU A 150 18.72 3.10 -18.47
N LYS A 151 18.74 2.13 -19.39
CA LYS A 151 18.41 2.32 -20.81
C LYS A 151 16.96 1.94 -21.13
N CYS A 152 16.24 1.29 -20.20
CA CYS A 152 14.82 1.01 -20.36
C CYS A 152 13.99 2.12 -19.71
N VAL A 153 13.19 2.84 -20.50
CA VAL A 153 12.36 3.96 -20.02
C VAL A 153 11.43 3.54 -18.88
N ALA A 154 10.76 2.39 -19.01
CA ALA A 154 9.88 1.87 -17.97
C ALA A 154 10.64 1.58 -16.65
N SER A 155 11.86 1.03 -16.75
CA SER A 155 12.71 0.79 -15.58
C SER A 155 13.20 2.10 -14.98
N TYR A 156 13.57 3.09 -15.81
CA TYR A 156 13.98 4.42 -15.38
C TYR A 156 12.87 5.10 -14.57
N VAL A 157 11.66 5.17 -15.13
CA VAL A 157 10.49 5.78 -14.47
C VAL A 157 10.17 5.09 -13.16
N SER A 158 10.20 3.75 -13.13
CA SER A 158 9.95 2.97 -11.90
C SER A 158 11.01 3.24 -10.81
N ARG A 159 12.30 3.31 -11.19
CA ARG A 159 13.42 3.59 -10.27
C ARG A 159 13.38 5.02 -9.73
N PHE A 160 13.24 6.01 -10.61
CA PHE A 160 13.10 7.41 -10.20
C PHE A 160 11.84 7.60 -9.33
N GLY A 161 10.77 6.88 -9.67
CA GLY A 161 9.52 6.82 -8.92
C GLY A 161 9.65 6.40 -7.45
N LEU A 162 10.72 5.68 -7.08
CA LEU A 162 10.99 5.30 -5.69
C LEU A 162 11.15 6.53 -4.79
N CYS A 163 11.71 7.64 -5.30
CA CYS A 163 11.92 8.89 -4.56
C CYS A 163 10.59 9.62 -4.23
N PHE A 164 9.51 9.29 -4.93
CA PHE A 164 8.17 9.87 -4.73
C PHE A 164 7.26 9.00 -3.87
N SER A 165 7.78 7.89 -3.32
CA SER A 165 7.03 7.03 -2.40
C SER A 165 6.67 7.82 -1.13
N ALA A 166 5.42 7.76 -0.70
CA ALA A 166 5.01 8.27 0.60
C ALA A 166 5.73 7.47 1.69
N SER A 167 6.64 8.10 2.43
CA SER A 167 7.51 7.42 3.39
C SER A 167 7.89 8.30 4.57
N ARG A 168 8.06 7.70 5.75
CA ARG A 168 8.53 8.39 6.95
C ARG A 168 10.04 8.30 6.99
N LYS A 169 10.74 9.43 6.97
CA LYS A 169 12.17 9.48 7.31
C LYS A 169 12.29 9.04 8.78
N THR A 170 13.17 8.07 9.05
CA THR A 170 13.45 7.61 10.42
C THR A 170 14.90 7.92 10.78
N VAL A 171 15.79 6.93 10.69
CA VAL A 171 17.20 7.05 11.05
C VAL A 171 18.10 7.19 9.83
N ASP A 172 19.22 7.89 10.00
CA ASP A 172 20.34 7.84 9.07
C ASP A 172 21.28 6.71 9.56
N VAL A 173 21.38 5.64 8.79
CA VAL A 173 22.13 4.43 9.17
C VAL A 173 23.59 4.60 8.76
N ASP A 174 24.54 4.39 9.67
CA ASP A 174 25.96 4.41 9.31
C ASP A 174 26.24 3.35 8.24
N THR A 175 27.00 3.70 7.21
CA THR A 175 27.49 2.77 6.19
C THR A 175 28.21 1.55 6.76
N ASN A 176 28.90 1.67 7.90
CA ASN A 176 29.57 0.55 8.54
C ASN A 176 28.59 -0.46 9.16
N CYS A 177 27.34 -0.05 9.37
CA CYS A 177 26.23 -0.87 9.87
C CYS A 177 25.45 -1.54 8.72
N VAL A 178 25.77 -1.25 7.46
CA VAL A 178 25.06 -1.83 6.30
C VAL A 178 25.87 -2.95 5.71
N GLU A 179 25.29 -4.15 5.72
CA GLU A 179 25.88 -5.34 5.11
C GLU A 179 25.17 -5.64 3.79
N TYR A 180 25.94 -5.80 2.71
CA TYR A 180 25.39 -6.25 1.43
C TYR A 180 25.62 -7.75 1.27
N GLN A 181 24.54 -8.49 0.98
CA GLN A 181 24.58 -9.94 0.84
C GLN A 181 23.95 -10.39 -0.48
N ASP A 182 24.33 -11.58 -0.94
CA ASP A 182 23.70 -12.22 -2.08
C ASP A 182 22.31 -12.74 -1.70
N ASP A 183 21.45 -12.89 -2.71
CA ASP A 183 20.15 -13.52 -2.53
C ASP A 183 20.27 -15.04 -2.40
N GLU A 184 19.41 -15.62 -1.57
CA GLU A 184 19.24 -17.07 -1.51
C GLU A 184 18.45 -17.52 -2.74
N GLN A 185 19.08 -18.32 -3.60
CA GLN A 185 18.50 -18.74 -4.87
C GLN A 185 18.94 -20.14 -5.25
N ASN A 186 18.09 -20.82 -6.03
CA ASN A 186 18.47 -22.00 -6.79
C ASN A 186 18.75 -21.62 -8.26
N GLU A 187 18.94 -22.59 -9.15
CA GLU A 187 19.25 -22.32 -10.57
C GLU A 187 18.18 -21.49 -11.30
N LYS A 188 16.93 -21.48 -10.82
CA LYS A 188 15.78 -20.86 -11.50
C LYS A 188 15.12 -19.73 -10.71
N TYR A 189 15.13 -19.79 -9.38
CA TYR A 189 14.32 -18.93 -8.52
C TYR A 189 15.09 -18.33 -7.35
N CYS A 190 14.73 -17.10 -7.00
CA CYS A 190 15.21 -16.38 -5.82
C CYS A 190 14.19 -16.50 -4.68
N PHE A 191 14.61 -16.99 -3.51
CA PHE A 191 13.78 -17.17 -2.32
C PHE A 191 13.70 -15.92 -1.44
N THR A 192 14.64 -14.99 -1.61
CA THR A 192 14.72 -13.75 -0.83
C THR A 192 14.52 -12.49 -1.68
N ASP A 193 13.80 -12.60 -2.81
CA ASP A 193 13.60 -11.47 -3.73
C ASP A 193 12.89 -10.31 -3.00
N GLY A 194 13.62 -9.21 -2.80
CA GLY A 194 13.11 -8.00 -2.18
C GLY A 194 13.12 -7.99 -0.65
N ILE A 195 13.76 -8.94 0.03
CA ILE A 195 13.81 -8.95 1.51
C ILE A 195 15.24 -9.03 2.06
N GLY A 196 15.51 -8.25 3.10
CA GLY A 196 16.75 -8.28 3.90
C GLY A 196 16.45 -8.42 5.39
N CYS A 197 17.43 -8.06 6.23
CA CYS A 197 17.35 -8.24 7.67
C CYS A 197 17.66 -6.94 8.41
N ILE A 198 17.11 -6.77 9.61
CA ILE A 198 17.40 -5.68 10.52
C ILE A 198 17.69 -6.22 11.91
N SER A 199 18.72 -5.72 12.58
CA SER A 199 19.01 -6.14 13.95
C SER A 199 17.91 -5.70 14.91
N PRO A 200 17.67 -6.43 16.01
CA PRO A 200 16.68 -6.04 17.01
C PRO A 200 16.94 -4.66 17.64
N HIS A 201 18.21 -4.27 17.77
CA HIS A 201 18.59 -2.96 18.30
C HIS A 201 18.18 -1.84 17.34
N LEU A 202 18.56 -1.93 16.06
CA LEU A 202 18.18 -0.94 15.05
C LEU A 202 16.65 -0.87 14.86
N ALA A 203 15.97 -2.01 14.89
CA ALA A 203 14.50 -2.07 14.82
C ALA A 203 13.82 -1.30 15.99
N LYS A 204 14.36 -1.38 17.22
CA LYS A 204 13.87 -0.60 18.37
C LYS A 204 14.05 0.91 18.14
N ILE A 205 15.18 1.33 17.60
CA ILE A 205 15.44 2.74 17.28
C ILE A 205 14.43 3.24 16.25
N VAL A 206 14.23 2.48 15.16
CA VAL A 206 13.23 2.79 14.12
C VAL A 206 11.82 2.88 14.72
N ALA A 207 11.40 1.92 15.55
CA ALA A 207 10.08 1.92 16.18
C ALA A 207 9.88 3.15 17.09
N LYS A 208 10.92 3.54 17.84
CA LYS A 208 10.90 4.74 18.70
C LYS A 208 10.72 6.02 17.87
N GLU A 209 11.44 6.16 16.76
CA GLU A 209 11.30 7.30 15.84
C GLU A 209 9.93 7.33 15.16
N LEU A 210 9.37 6.16 14.87
CA LEU A 210 8.01 6.03 14.37
C LEU A 210 6.92 6.30 15.43
N GLN A 211 7.30 6.42 16.70
CA GLN A 211 6.42 6.55 17.86
C GLN A 211 5.45 5.37 18.01
N ILE A 212 5.95 4.15 17.75
CA ILE A 212 5.18 2.91 17.89
C ILE A 212 5.62 2.23 19.19
N SER A 213 4.65 1.79 20.01
CA SER A 213 4.90 1.21 21.33
C SER A 213 5.50 -0.18 21.28
N THR A 214 5.06 -1.03 20.35
CA THR A 214 5.59 -2.37 20.13
C THR A 214 6.48 -2.35 18.89
N VAL A 215 7.68 -2.93 18.98
CA VAL A 215 8.59 -3.05 17.83
C VAL A 215 8.02 -4.04 16.82
N PRO A 216 7.75 -3.63 15.57
CA PRO A 216 7.25 -4.52 14.52
C PRO A 216 8.28 -5.57 14.09
N SER A 217 7.83 -6.78 13.72
CA SER A 217 8.72 -7.86 13.24
C SER A 217 9.33 -7.59 11.88
N ALA A 218 8.68 -6.80 11.02
CA ALA A 218 9.27 -6.36 9.76
C ALA A 218 8.81 -4.96 9.33
N PHE A 219 9.59 -4.35 8.45
CA PHE A 219 9.39 -3.01 7.93
C PHE A 219 9.52 -3.02 6.40
N GLN A 220 8.56 -2.43 5.70
CA GLN A 220 8.74 -2.11 4.29
C GLN A 220 9.53 -0.80 4.17
N ILE A 221 10.63 -0.82 3.44
CA ILE A 221 11.62 0.25 3.45
C ILE A 221 11.93 0.83 2.07
N ARG A 222 12.47 2.05 2.10
CA ARG A 222 13.36 2.60 1.08
C ARG A 222 14.65 3.01 1.77
N PHE A 223 15.78 2.61 1.19
CA PHE A 223 17.10 2.95 1.72
C PHE A 223 18.03 3.27 0.56
N GLY A 224 18.34 4.56 0.37
CA GLY A 224 19.02 5.03 -0.84
C GLY A 224 18.29 4.60 -2.11
N GLY A 225 18.96 3.83 -2.97
CA GLY A 225 18.39 3.22 -4.18
C GLY A 225 17.83 1.79 -3.98
N CYS A 226 17.66 1.35 -2.73
CA CYS A 226 17.14 0.04 -2.37
C CYS A 226 15.64 0.11 -2.00
N LYS A 227 14.89 -0.92 -2.41
CA LYS A 227 13.48 -1.14 -2.06
C LYS A 227 13.33 -2.58 -1.56
N GLY A 228 12.55 -2.77 -0.51
CA GLY A 228 12.16 -4.10 -0.07
C GLY A 228 11.53 -4.11 1.31
N VAL A 229 11.51 -5.28 1.92
CA VAL A 229 11.21 -5.50 3.35
C VAL A 229 12.50 -5.81 4.10
N VAL A 230 12.59 -5.41 5.37
CA VAL A 230 13.59 -5.96 6.30
C VAL A 230 12.88 -6.55 7.51
N SER A 231 13.18 -7.81 7.82
CA SER A 231 12.66 -8.52 8.98
C SER A 231 13.70 -8.61 10.10
N GLN A 232 13.22 -8.63 11.34
CA GLN A 232 14.09 -8.76 12.50
C GLN A 232 14.82 -10.11 12.48
N ASP A 233 16.15 -10.07 12.59
CA ASP A 233 16.98 -11.25 12.76
C ASP A 233 17.78 -11.14 14.08
N PRO A 234 17.40 -11.90 15.12
CA PRO A 234 18.10 -11.93 16.40
C PRO A 234 19.57 -12.36 16.32
N THR A 235 20.00 -13.01 15.24
CA THR A 235 21.38 -13.48 15.08
C THR A 235 22.36 -12.35 14.72
N LEU A 236 21.86 -11.19 14.29
CA LEU A 236 22.66 -10.00 13.95
C LEU A 236 23.20 -9.22 15.17
N GLY A 237 23.10 -9.78 16.37
CA GLY A 237 23.54 -9.14 17.60
C GLY A 237 22.42 -8.37 18.32
N ALA A 238 22.44 -8.42 19.65
CA ALA A 238 21.39 -7.83 20.48
C ALA A 238 21.51 -6.31 20.64
N GLU A 239 22.73 -5.77 20.50
CA GLU A 239 23.10 -4.37 20.73
C GLU A 239 23.80 -3.73 19.51
N ASP A 240 23.97 -4.49 18.43
CA ASP A 240 24.60 -4.01 17.21
C ASP A 240 23.56 -3.37 16.28
N ASP A 241 23.89 -2.24 15.68
CA ASP A 241 23.09 -1.65 14.60
C ASP A 241 23.51 -2.30 13.28
N VAL A 242 22.67 -3.19 12.75
CA VAL A 242 22.95 -3.90 11.49
C VAL A 242 21.73 -3.86 10.59
N LEU A 243 21.95 -3.49 9.33
CA LEU A 243 20.99 -3.53 8.25
C LEU A 243 21.55 -4.36 7.10
N VAL A 244 20.95 -5.51 6.85
CA VAL A 244 21.34 -6.40 5.74
C VAL A 244 20.50 -6.07 4.52
N ILE A 245 21.15 -5.72 3.41
CA ILE A 245 20.52 -5.44 2.12
C ILE A 245 20.95 -6.49 1.10
N ARG A 246 19.99 -7.17 0.48
CA ARG A 246 20.25 -8.15 -0.57
C ARG A 246 20.32 -7.53 -1.96
N ASN A 247 21.01 -8.19 -2.88
CA ASN A 247 21.19 -7.71 -4.26
C ASN A 247 19.88 -7.38 -4.97
N SER A 248 18.86 -8.23 -4.82
CA SER A 248 17.52 -8.06 -5.38
C SER A 248 16.87 -6.74 -4.94
N MET A 249 17.19 -6.23 -3.75
CA MET A 249 16.64 -4.99 -3.21
C MET A 249 17.25 -3.73 -3.87
N LYS A 250 18.52 -3.80 -4.31
CA LYS A 250 19.25 -2.66 -4.89
C LYS A 250 18.77 -2.39 -6.32
N LYS A 251 18.03 -1.30 -6.51
CA LYS A 251 17.50 -0.92 -7.84
C LYS A 251 18.41 0.06 -8.58
N PHE A 252 19.14 0.91 -7.86
CA PHE A 252 20.18 1.80 -8.38
C PHE A 252 21.15 2.22 -7.26
N GLU A 253 22.29 2.80 -7.62
CA GLU A 253 23.25 3.32 -6.63
C GLU A 253 22.86 4.73 -6.15
N SER A 254 23.04 4.97 -4.85
CA SER A 254 22.71 6.26 -4.22
C SER A 254 23.61 6.46 -3.00
N ASP A 255 23.98 7.71 -2.75
CA ASP A 255 24.78 8.12 -1.58
C ASP A 255 23.89 8.45 -0.36
N SER A 256 22.57 8.28 -0.47
CA SER A 256 21.65 8.51 0.65
C SER A 256 21.66 7.33 1.62
N HIS A 257 21.90 7.62 2.89
CA HIS A 257 21.89 6.67 4.00
C HIS A 257 20.63 6.77 4.87
N ASN A 258 19.57 7.40 4.35
CA ASN A 258 18.34 7.53 5.10
C ASN A 258 17.49 6.26 5.00
N LEU A 259 17.12 5.70 6.16
CA LEU A 259 16.14 4.63 6.25
C LEU A 259 14.73 5.23 6.32
N GLU A 260 13.97 5.01 5.25
CA GLU A 260 12.61 5.50 5.10
C GLU A 260 11.63 4.34 5.23
N ILE A 261 10.65 4.47 6.12
CA ILE A 261 9.65 3.41 6.38
C ILE A 261 8.34 3.74 5.67
N LEU A 262 7.83 2.78 4.91
CA LEU A 262 6.55 2.87 4.18
C LEU A 262 5.43 2.23 4.99
N GLU A 263 5.66 1.01 5.46
CA GLU A 263 4.70 0.22 6.24
C GLU A 263 5.44 -0.68 7.22
N VAL A 264 4.72 -1.17 8.23
CA VAL A 264 5.23 -2.08 9.26
C VAL A 264 4.26 -3.25 9.44
N THR A 265 4.74 -4.39 9.91
CA THR A 265 3.89 -5.53 10.29
C THR A 265 2.89 -5.12 11.37
N ARG A 266 1.63 -5.51 11.20
CA ARG A 266 0.54 -5.18 12.12
C ARG A 266 -0.62 -6.16 11.96
N PRO A 267 -1.49 -6.33 12.98
CA PRO A 267 -2.67 -7.19 12.88
C PRO A 267 -3.60 -6.74 11.74
N GLY A 268 -3.59 -7.45 10.62
CA GLY A 268 -4.37 -7.11 9.44
C GLY A 268 -5.69 -7.87 9.35
N ARG A 269 -6.81 -7.18 9.12
CA ARG A 269 -8.12 -7.84 8.90
C ARG A 269 -8.23 -8.44 7.51
N LEU A 270 -8.56 -9.72 7.46
CA LEU A 270 -8.72 -10.44 6.20
C LEU A 270 -10.15 -10.32 5.67
N HIS A 271 -10.27 -10.14 4.37
CA HIS A 271 -11.56 -10.16 3.70
C HIS A 271 -11.46 -11.03 2.45
N LEU A 272 -12.49 -11.81 2.20
CA LEU A 272 -12.74 -12.37 0.88
C LEU A 272 -13.09 -11.26 -0.10
N ASN A 273 -12.80 -11.52 -1.36
CA ASN A 273 -13.23 -10.71 -2.50
C ASN A 273 -13.75 -11.65 -3.59
N LYS A 274 -14.30 -11.08 -4.67
CA LYS A 274 -14.86 -11.86 -5.76
C LYS A 274 -13.87 -12.86 -6.35
N GLN A 275 -12.61 -12.45 -6.61
CA GLN A 275 -11.59 -13.31 -7.19
C GLN A 275 -11.28 -14.52 -6.32
N VAL A 276 -11.04 -14.31 -5.02
CA VAL A 276 -10.73 -15.39 -4.08
C VAL A 276 -11.93 -16.33 -3.94
N ILE A 277 -13.15 -15.80 -3.87
CA ILE A 277 -14.37 -16.62 -3.79
C ILE A 277 -14.53 -17.50 -5.03
N THR A 278 -14.39 -16.91 -6.23
CA THR A 278 -14.48 -17.66 -7.50
C THR A 278 -13.47 -18.79 -7.55
N LEU A 279 -12.21 -18.55 -7.17
CA LEU A 279 -11.18 -19.58 -7.18
C LEU A 279 -11.42 -20.66 -6.11
N LEU A 280 -11.79 -20.28 -4.87
CA LEU A 280 -12.07 -21.25 -3.82
C LEU A 280 -13.30 -22.12 -4.15
N SER A 281 -14.35 -21.54 -4.72
CA SER A 281 -15.53 -22.29 -5.20
C SER A 281 -15.13 -23.26 -6.32
N GLY A 282 -14.32 -22.81 -7.29
CA GLY A 282 -13.76 -23.67 -8.34
C GLY A 282 -12.87 -24.81 -7.82
N LEU A 283 -12.15 -24.58 -6.72
CA LEU A 283 -11.35 -25.60 -6.02
C LEU A 283 -12.20 -26.55 -5.15
N GLY A 284 -13.53 -26.38 -5.10
CA GLY A 284 -14.46 -27.28 -4.42
C GLY A 284 -14.95 -26.84 -3.04
N VAL A 285 -14.58 -25.64 -2.58
CA VAL A 285 -15.15 -25.05 -1.36
C VAL A 285 -16.63 -24.79 -1.58
N GLN A 286 -17.46 -25.28 -0.68
CA GLN A 286 -18.91 -25.23 -0.84
C GLN A 286 -19.45 -23.80 -0.68
N ASP A 287 -20.32 -23.37 -1.60
CA ASP A 287 -20.80 -21.98 -1.64
C ASP A 287 -21.49 -21.50 -0.36
N HIS A 288 -22.16 -22.41 0.35
CA HIS A 288 -22.82 -22.10 1.62
C HIS A 288 -21.82 -21.61 2.69
N VAL A 289 -20.54 -21.97 2.61
CA VAL A 289 -19.49 -21.46 3.51
C VAL A 289 -19.35 -19.95 3.35
N PHE A 290 -19.33 -19.44 2.12
CA PHE A 290 -19.25 -18.00 1.87
C PHE A 290 -20.52 -17.26 2.28
N LEU A 291 -21.69 -17.88 2.07
CA LEU A 291 -22.98 -17.32 2.48
C LEU A 291 -23.08 -17.22 4.01
N ASN A 292 -22.63 -18.24 4.73
CA ASN A 292 -22.61 -18.22 6.20
C ASN A 292 -21.67 -17.12 6.72
N LEU A 293 -20.46 -16.97 6.15
CA LEU A 293 -19.54 -15.88 6.51
C LEU A 293 -20.14 -14.49 6.22
N GLN A 294 -20.90 -14.36 5.13
CA GLN A 294 -21.62 -13.13 4.82
C GLN A 294 -22.73 -12.85 5.86
N GLU A 295 -23.49 -13.87 6.25
CA GLU A 295 -24.55 -13.76 7.25
C GLU A 295 -23.99 -13.38 8.63
N GLU A 296 -22.91 -14.04 9.08
CA GLU A 296 -22.18 -13.70 10.31
C GLU A 296 -21.74 -12.23 10.31
N MET A 297 -21.16 -11.77 9.20
CA MET A 297 -20.76 -10.36 9.05
C MET A 297 -21.95 -9.40 9.15
N LEU A 298 -23.10 -9.74 8.58
CA LEU A 298 -24.31 -8.92 8.66
C LEU A 298 -24.86 -8.86 10.09
N ILE A 299 -24.81 -9.97 10.83
CA ILE A 299 -25.19 -10.02 12.25
C ILE A 299 -24.26 -9.13 13.08
N ASP A 300 -22.95 -9.27 12.94
CA ASP A 300 -21.97 -8.41 13.64
C ASP A 300 -22.18 -6.91 13.33
N MET A 301 -22.55 -6.60 12.08
CA MET A 301 -22.89 -5.23 11.68
C MET A 301 -24.19 -4.73 12.30
N ALA A 302 -25.17 -5.59 12.53
CA ALA A 302 -26.40 -5.21 13.23
C ALA A 302 -26.15 -5.00 14.73
N ASP A 303 -25.34 -5.85 15.34
CA ASP A 303 -25.00 -5.79 16.77
C ASP A 303 -24.31 -4.48 17.15
N MET A 304 -23.47 -3.90 16.28
CA MET A 304 -22.84 -2.60 16.57
C MET A 304 -23.84 -1.43 16.70
N LEU A 305 -25.10 -1.61 16.30
CA LEU A 305 -26.17 -0.62 16.45
C LEU A 305 -26.98 -0.81 17.75
N LEU A 306 -26.78 -1.94 18.43
CA LEU A 306 -27.59 -2.39 19.57
C LEU A 306 -26.77 -2.59 20.84
N ASP A 307 -25.47 -2.87 20.72
CA ASP A 307 -24.54 -3.14 21.81
C ASP A 307 -23.40 -2.12 21.84
N ASP A 308 -23.16 -1.51 23.01
CA ASP A 308 -22.16 -0.45 23.17
C ASP A 308 -20.71 -0.96 23.07
N GLU A 309 -20.43 -2.22 23.43
CA GLU A 309 -19.09 -2.79 23.29
C GLU A 309 -18.76 -3.05 21.81
N LYS A 310 -19.73 -3.60 21.06
CA LYS A 310 -19.63 -3.78 19.60
C LYS A 310 -19.56 -2.43 18.89
N ALA A 311 -20.35 -1.44 19.33
CA ALA A 311 -20.28 -0.08 18.83
C ALA A 311 -18.89 0.54 19.05
N LEU A 312 -18.32 0.39 20.25
CA LEU A 312 -16.98 0.86 20.57
C LEU A 312 -15.94 0.25 19.61
N SER A 313 -15.99 -1.06 19.39
CA SER A 313 -15.08 -1.73 18.44
C SER A 313 -15.21 -1.14 17.04
N ALA A 314 -16.43 -0.95 16.53
CA ALA A 314 -16.68 -0.36 15.21
C ALA A 314 -16.22 1.11 15.11
N LEU A 315 -16.37 1.89 16.19
CA LEU A 315 -15.92 3.27 16.25
C LEU A 315 -14.39 3.38 16.29
N MET A 316 -13.73 2.54 17.08
CA MET A 316 -12.26 2.47 17.12
C MET A 316 -11.66 2.16 15.73
N GLU A 317 -12.39 1.41 14.88
CA GLU A 317 -11.99 1.14 13.49
C GLU A 317 -12.10 2.36 12.55
N SER A 318 -12.94 3.34 12.87
CA SER A 318 -13.26 4.45 11.97
C SER A 318 -12.18 5.55 11.89
N ALA A 319 -11.21 5.54 12.81
CA ALA A 319 -10.08 6.47 12.85
C ALA A 319 -10.45 7.97 12.80
N ILE A 320 -11.56 8.38 13.42
CA ILE A 320 -12.08 9.76 13.39
C ILE A 320 -11.33 10.70 14.38
N GLY A 321 -10.21 10.24 14.95
CA GLY A 321 -9.39 11.06 15.85
C GLY A 321 -10.01 11.33 17.23
N MET A 322 -11.06 10.58 17.61
CA MET A 322 -11.67 10.65 18.93
C MET A 322 -11.19 9.49 19.82
N ASP A 323 -10.99 9.76 21.11
CA ASP A 323 -10.68 8.73 22.11
C ASP A 323 -11.97 8.06 22.60
N PHE A 324 -12.51 7.16 21.78
CA PHE A 324 -13.74 6.43 22.09
C PHE A 324 -13.60 5.60 23.38
N LEU A 325 -12.41 5.09 23.70
CA LEU A 325 -12.20 4.31 24.92
C LEU A 325 -12.36 5.19 26.17
N HIS A 326 -11.83 6.43 26.13
CA HIS A 326 -12.05 7.39 27.20
C HIS A 326 -13.53 7.75 27.36
N LEU A 327 -14.23 7.99 26.25
CA LEU A 327 -15.66 8.33 26.25
C LEU A 327 -16.51 7.18 26.83
N ALA A 328 -16.22 5.94 26.44
CA ALA A 328 -16.86 4.76 26.99
C ALA A 328 -16.65 4.66 28.51
N LYS A 329 -15.41 4.88 28.98
CA LYS A 329 -15.06 4.90 30.42
C LYS A 329 -15.77 6.01 31.20
N LYS A 330 -16.23 7.07 30.53
CA LYS A 330 -17.05 8.13 31.13
C LYS A 330 -18.54 7.81 31.15
N GLY A 331 -18.95 6.64 30.66
CA GLY A 331 -20.33 6.18 30.65
C GLY A 331 -21.17 6.72 29.48
N ILE A 332 -20.53 7.22 28.42
CA ILE A 332 -21.24 7.62 27.21
C ILE A 332 -21.68 6.35 26.47
N SER A 333 -22.98 6.24 26.25
CA SER A 333 -23.56 5.17 25.43
C SER A 333 -23.53 5.57 23.96
N PHE A 334 -22.83 4.78 23.14
CA PHE A 334 -22.66 5.07 21.71
C PHE A 334 -23.92 4.73 20.90
N THR A 335 -24.71 3.77 21.37
CA THR A 335 -25.94 3.33 20.72
C THR A 335 -27.10 4.28 21.00
N GLN A 336 -27.08 5.01 22.12
CA GLN A 336 -28.15 5.92 22.52
C GLN A 336 -27.86 7.39 22.22
N GLU A 337 -26.60 7.82 22.28
CA GLU A 337 -26.24 9.20 22.01
C GLU A 337 -26.41 9.50 20.50
N PRO A 338 -27.19 10.54 20.11
CA PRO A 338 -27.56 10.77 18.71
C PRO A 338 -26.39 10.95 17.72
N PHE A 339 -25.30 11.61 18.12
CA PHE A 339 -24.14 11.80 17.25
C PHE A 339 -23.43 10.47 16.98
N PHE A 340 -23.12 9.68 18.02
CA PHE A 340 -22.49 8.37 17.85
C PHE A 340 -23.40 7.37 17.14
N ARG A 341 -24.71 7.40 17.40
CA ARG A 341 -25.69 6.58 16.68
C ARG A 341 -25.71 6.91 15.18
N SER A 342 -25.67 8.19 14.82
CA SER A 342 -25.59 8.64 13.42
C SER A 342 -24.28 8.19 12.77
N LEU A 343 -23.19 8.24 13.51
CA LEU A 343 -21.88 7.78 13.05
C LEU A 343 -21.86 6.25 12.82
N LEU A 344 -22.41 5.47 13.74
CA LEU A 344 -22.56 4.01 13.58
C LEU A 344 -23.42 3.65 12.37
N GLN A 345 -24.50 4.40 12.10
CA GLN A 345 -25.31 4.22 10.89
C GLN A 345 -24.51 4.53 9.61
N ALA A 346 -23.64 5.53 9.63
CA ALA A 346 -22.74 5.84 8.51
C ALA A 346 -21.73 4.71 8.29
N ILE A 347 -21.13 4.17 9.36
CA ILE A 347 -20.23 3.01 9.32
C ILE A 347 -20.98 1.78 8.76
N TYR A 348 -22.18 1.50 9.25
CA TYR A 348 -23.05 0.42 8.77
C TYR A 348 -23.31 0.54 7.28
N SER A 349 -23.77 1.71 6.84
CA SER A 349 -24.10 1.98 5.44
C SER A 349 -22.86 1.90 4.55
N HIS A 350 -21.67 2.25 5.06
CA HIS A 350 -20.41 2.10 4.35
C HIS A 350 -20.01 0.62 4.21
N LYS A 351 -20.03 -0.14 5.31
CA LYS A 351 -19.73 -1.59 5.31
C LYS A 351 -20.69 -2.36 4.40
N LEU A 352 -21.99 -2.07 4.45
CA LEU A 352 -23.00 -2.70 3.59
C LEU A 352 -22.78 -2.39 2.11
N ARG A 353 -22.50 -1.12 1.76
CA ARG A 353 -22.16 -0.75 0.38
C ARG A 353 -20.89 -1.45 -0.12
N SER A 354 -19.90 -1.61 0.74
CA SER A 354 -18.66 -2.34 0.41
C SER A 354 -18.94 -3.82 0.16
N LEU A 355 -19.77 -4.45 0.99
CA LEU A 355 -20.22 -5.83 0.81
C LEU A 355 -20.96 -5.99 -0.53
N MET A 356 -21.96 -5.15 -0.82
CA MET A 356 -22.75 -5.24 -2.06
C MET A 356 -21.91 -5.00 -3.32
N LYS A 357 -21.01 -4.01 -3.31
CA LYS A 357 -20.24 -3.63 -4.52
C LYS A 357 -19.03 -4.52 -4.76
N ARG A 358 -18.34 -4.91 -3.68
CA ARG A 358 -17.01 -5.56 -3.75
C ARG A 358 -16.98 -6.98 -3.21
N THR A 359 -18.10 -7.48 -2.67
CA THR A 359 -18.18 -8.78 -1.98
C THR A 359 -17.10 -8.90 -0.91
N LYS A 360 -16.89 -7.80 -0.17
CA LYS A 360 -15.85 -7.70 0.86
C LYS A 360 -16.33 -8.36 2.15
N ILE A 361 -16.36 -9.69 2.18
CA ILE A 361 -16.81 -10.49 3.33
C ILE A 361 -15.63 -10.62 4.31
N GLN A 362 -15.80 -10.19 5.55
CA GLN A 362 -14.75 -10.29 6.56
C GLN A 362 -14.61 -11.73 7.06
N ILE A 363 -13.38 -12.25 7.10
CA ILE A 363 -13.07 -13.52 7.78
C ILE A 363 -12.96 -13.25 9.29
N PRO A 364 -13.49 -14.14 10.16
CA PRO A 364 -13.35 -14.01 11.61
C PRO A 364 -11.90 -13.76 12.07
N LEU A 365 -11.75 -12.91 13.08
CA LEU A 365 -10.44 -12.49 13.57
C LEU A 365 -9.64 -13.61 14.25
N ASP A 366 -10.19 -14.79 14.44
CA ASP A 366 -9.49 -15.96 14.94
C ASP A 366 -9.22 -17.00 13.87
N LYS A 367 -9.54 -16.69 12.59
CA LYS A 367 -9.46 -17.63 11.46
C LYS A 367 -8.67 -17.13 10.25
N GLY A 368 -8.26 -15.87 10.24
CA GLY A 368 -7.44 -15.35 9.15
C GLY A 368 -6.94 -13.93 9.33
N ARG A 369 -5.86 -13.61 8.61
CA ARG A 369 -5.19 -12.30 8.60
C ARG A 369 -4.68 -11.96 7.20
N ILE A 370 -4.61 -10.66 6.92
CA ILE A 370 -3.77 -10.15 5.82
C ILE A 370 -2.39 -9.85 6.43
N MET A 371 -1.34 -10.47 5.91
CA MET A 371 -0.01 -10.48 6.54
C MET A 371 1.08 -10.09 5.55
N MET A 372 2.07 -9.32 6.01
CA MET A 372 3.25 -9.03 5.19
C MET A 372 4.09 -10.29 5.03
N GLY A 373 4.58 -10.54 3.82
CA GLY A 373 5.51 -11.65 3.55
C GLY A 373 6.89 -11.40 4.14
N THR A 374 7.45 -12.42 4.80
CA THR A 374 8.81 -12.40 5.37
C THR A 374 9.54 -13.73 5.10
N SER A 375 10.82 -13.80 5.45
CA SER A 375 11.69 -14.94 5.14
C SER A 375 12.26 -15.58 6.41
N ASP A 376 12.38 -16.91 6.40
CA ASP A 376 12.99 -17.68 7.48
C ASP A 376 14.52 -17.69 7.37
N GLU A 377 15.16 -16.74 8.04
CA GLU A 377 16.63 -16.65 8.13
C GLU A 377 17.25 -17.83 8.92
N THR A 378 16.47 -18.58 9.69
CA THR A 378 16.94 -19.75 10.44
C THR A 378 17.02 -21.02 9.58
N ARG A 379 16.40 -21.00 8.38
CA ARG A 379 16.28 -22.14 7.45
C ARG A 379 15.74 -23.41 8.10
N THR A 380 14.81 -23.25 9.04
CA THR A 380 14.17 -24.35 9.77
C THR A 380 12.90 -24.84 9.07
N LEU A 381 12.18 -23.94 8.39
CA LEU A 381 11.00 -24.27 7.60
C LEU A 381 11.37 -25.06 6.35
N LYS A 382 10.63 -26.14 6.08
CA LYS A 382 10.75 -26.93 4.84
C LYS A 382 9.83 -26.39 3.76
N GLN A 383 10.04 -26.81 2.51
CA GLN A 383 9.09 -26.54 1.43
C GLN A 383 7.69 -27.07 1.80
N GLY A 384 6.67 -26.26 1.57
CA GLY A 384 5.29 -26.52 1.95
C GLY A 384 4.92 -26.04 3.36
N GLN A 385 5.89 -25.57 4.15
CA GLN A 385 5.66 -25.08 5.51
C GLN A 385 5.74 -23.56 5.58
N VAL A 386 5.01 -22.98 6.53
CA VAL A 386 5.08 -21.56 6.91
C VAL A 386 5.05 -21.41 8.42
N PHE A 387 5.58 -20.31 8.94
CA PHE A 387 5.37 -19.93 10.34
C PHE A 387 4.44 -18.72 10.41
N ILE A 388 3.43 -18.82 11.28
CA ILE A 388 2.41 -17.79 11.47
C ILE A 388 2.17 -17.63 12.98
N GLN A 389 2.36 -16.41 13.46
CA GLN A 389 2.01 -16.00 14.82
C GLN A 389 1.34 -14.63 14.74
N TYR A 390 0.16 -14.48 15.36
CA TYR A 390 -0.65 -13.26 15.25
C TYR A 390 -1.06 -12.72 16.60
N SER A 391 -1.23 -11.41 16.70
CA SER A 391 -1.81 -10.77 17.87
C SER A 391 -3.31 -11.04 17.94
N LYS A 392 -3.78 -11.57 19.09
CA LYS A 392 -5.20 -11.88 19.30
C LYS A 392 -6.06 -10.63 19.12
N GLU A 393 -5.70 -9.52 19.75
CA GLU A 393 -6.41 -8.24 19.62
C GLU A 393 -5.78 -7.35 18.54
N THR A 394 -6.57 -6.95 17.54
CA THR A 394 -6.05 -6.13 16.42
C THR A 394 -5.59 -4.72 16.82
N HIS A 395 -6.06 -4.21 17.95
CA HIS A 395 -5.68 -2.91 18.49
C HIS A 395 -4.47 -2.97 19.44
N LEU A 396 -3.94 -4.16 19.74
CA LEU A 396 -2.76 -4.37 20.60
C LEU A 396 -1.68 -5.20 19.86
N PRO A 397 -0.98 -4.62 18.87
CA PRO A 397 0.08 -5.32 18.15
C PRO A 397 1.17 -5.90 19.07
N GLY A 398 1.55 -7.15 18.81
CA GLY A 398 2.54 -7.94 19.54
C GLY A 398 2.15 -8.32 20.98
N LYS A 399 0.87 -8.24 21.34
CA LYS A 399 0.35 -8.68 22.65
C LYS A 399 -0.58 -9.88 22.48
N ASN A 400 -0.63 -10.74 23.51
CA ASN A 400 -1.47 -11.95 23.55
C ASN A 400 -1.39 -12.75 22.24
N VAL A 401 -0.16 -13.06 21.82
CA VAL A 401 0.08 -13.69 20.52
C VAL A 401 -0.32 -15.17 20.52
N ILE A 402 -0.78 -15.65 19.38
CA ILE A 402 -1.21 -17.04 19.16
C ILE A 402 -0.44 -17.58 17.95
N VAL A 403 0.18 -18.75 18.13
CA VAL A 403 0.83 -19.50 17.05
C VAL A 403 -0.24 -20.33 16.34
N VAL A 404 -0.23 -20.30 15.01
CA VAL A 404 -1.12 -21.12 14.17
C VAL A 404 -0.40 -22.41 13.79
N GLU A 405 -1.09 -23.53 13.93
CA GLU A 405 -0.64 -24.85 13.49
C GLU A 405 -1.76 -25.51 12.69
N GLY A 406 -1.41 -26.24 11.63
CA GLY A 406 -2.38 -26.89 10.76
C GLY A 406 -2.39 -26.35 9.34
N ASP A 407 -3.41 -26.72 8.58
CA ASP A 407 -3.53 -26.34 7.17
C ASP A 407 -3.95 -24.87 7.04
N VAL A 408 -3.25 -24.14 6.17
CA VAL A 408 -3.51 -22.74 5.86
C VAL A 408 -3.65 -22.52 4.36
N VAL A 409 -4.66 -21.74 4.00
CA VAL A 409 -4.83 -21.18 2.66
C VAL A 409 -4.06 -19.88 2.58
N VAL A 410 -3.14 -19.81 1.63
CA VAL A 410 -2.33 -18.62 1.35
C VAL A 410 -2.49 -18.21 -0.11
N THR A 411 -2.73 -16.93 -0.36
CA THR A 411 -2.70 -16.36 -1.71
C THR A 411 -2.30 -14.90 -1.69
N LYS A 412 -2.01 -14.33 -2.86
CA LYS A 412 -1.73 -12.92 -3.04
C LYS A 412 -2.75 -12.31 -4.00
N ASN A 413 -3.36 -11.20 -3.58
CA ASN A 413 -4.30 -10.47 -4.42
C ASN A 413 -3.56 -9.49 -5.36
N PRO A 414 -3.96 -9.37 -6.63
CA PRO A 414 -4.99 -10.16 -7.31
C PRO A 414 -4.50 -11.58 -7.68
N CYS A 415 -5.43 -12.54 -7.72
CA CYS A 415 -5.23 -13.93 -8.10
C CYS A 415 -6.23 -14.30 -9.22
N PHE A 416 -5.80 -15.12 -10.18
CA PHE A 416 -6.62 -15.44 -11.37
C PHE A 416 -6.56 -16.90 -11.77
N HIS A 417 -5.51 -17.62 -11.38
CA HIS A 417 -5.33 -19.04 -11.68
C HIS A 417 -5.52 -19.87 -10.41
N GLU A 418 -6.06 -21.08 -10.53
CA GLU A 418 -6.27 -22.01 -9.39
C GLU A 418 -4.99 -22.26 -8.59
N GLY A 419 -3.86 -22.36 -9.30
CA GLY A 419 -2.53 -22.49 -8.70
C GLY A 419 -2.03 -21.27 -7.91
N ASP A 420 -2.68 -20.10 -8.01
CA ASP A 420 -2.34 -18.90 -7.23
C ASP A 420 -2.83 -19.01 -5.77
N ILE A 421 -3.74 -19.94 -5.47
CA ILE A 421 -4.15 -20.27 -4.10
C ILE A 421 -3.40 -21.52 -3.65
N ARG A 422 -2.69 -21.41 -2.53
CA ARG A 422 -1.83 -22.46 -1.99
C ARG A 422 -2.39 -22.98 -0.68
N MET A 423 -2.50 -24.29 -0.57
CA MET A 423 -2.55 -25.00 0.71
C MET A 423 -1.11 -25.18 1.23
N LEU A 424 -0.81 -24.64 2.40
CA LEU A 424 0.48 -24.78 3.08
C LEU A 424 0.25 -25.28 4.51
N GLN A 425 1.31 -25.76 5.15
CA GLN A 425 1.28 -26.21 6.53
C GLN A 425 1.86 -25.14 7.46
N ALA A 426 1.03 -24.57 8.33
CA ALA A 426 1.50 -23.77 9.45
C ALA A 426 2.12 -24.70 10.51
N VAL A 427 3.35 -24.40 10.91
CA VAL A 427 4.10 -25.19 11.90
C VAL A 427 4.69 -24.29 12.98
N ASN A 428 4.66 -24.77 14.22
CA ASN A 428 5.29 -24.05 15.33
C ASN A 428 6.81 -24.23 15.30
N VAL A 429 7.52 -23.12 15.17
CA VAL A 429 8.99 -23.05 15.15
C VAL A 429 9.45 -22.11 16.26
N PRO A 430 9.96 -22.64 17.40
CA PRO A 430 10.34 -21.81 18.54
C PRO A 430 11.39 -20.72 18.22
N SER A 431 12.31 -20.99 17.28
CA SER A 431 13.32 -20.02 16.84
C SER A 431 12.75 -18.84 16.03
N LEU A 432 11.48 -18.91 15.61
CA LEU A 432 10.78 -17.83 14.90
C LEU A 432 9.75 -17.11 15.78
N SER A 433 9.71 -17.38 17.09
CA SER A 433 8.73 -16.79 18.02
C SER A 433 8.76 -15.25 18.13
N HIS A 434 9.83 -14.61 17.66
CA HIS A 434 9.94 -13.15 17.56
C HIS A 434 9.19 -12.55 16.36
N MET A 435 8.80 -13.39 15.39
CA MET A 435 8.04 -12.99 14.21
C MET A 435 6.54 -12.96 14.54
N VAL A 436 5.91 -11.80 14.44
CA VAL A 436 4.51 -11.56 14.81
C VAL A 436 3.83 -10.71 13.74
N ASP A 437 2.56 -11.02 13.47
CA ASP A 437 1.71 -10.29 12.51
C ASP A 437 2.30 -10.23 11.08
N CYS A 438 3.03 -11.26 10.72
CA CYS A 438 3.59 -11.53 9.40
C CYS A 438 3.54 -13.03 9.11
N ILE A 439 3.67 -13.40 7.83
CA ILE A 439 3.84 -14.78 7.40
C ILE A 439 5.31 -15.00 7.05
N VAL A 440 5.91 -16.06 7.58
CA VAL A 440 7.31 -16.40 7.32
C VAL A 440 7.37 -17.57 6.34
N PHE A 441 8.04 -17.35 5.21
CA PHE A 441 8.23 -18.34 4.15
C PHE A 441 9.61 -19.02 4.23
N PRO A 442 9.73 -20.28 3.79
CA PRO A 442 10.99 -21.01 3.77
C PRO A 442 11.93 -20.46 2.70
N GLN A 443 13.22 -20.48 2.98
CA GLN A 443 14.29 -20.18 2.01
C GLN A 443 14.75 -21.41 1.20
N VAL A 444 14.06 -22.54 1.35
CA VAL A 444 14.44 -23.82 0.75
C VAL A 444 13.31 -24.41 -0.07
N GLY A 445 13.67 -25.15 -1.12
CA GLY A 445 12.72 -25.89 -1.94
C GLY A 445 13.03 -25.78 -3.43
N GLN A 446 12.07 -26.23 -4.23
CA GLN A 446 12.16 -26.15 -5.70
C GLN A 446 11.71 -24.78 -6.24
N ARG A 447 10.72 -24.17 -5.61
CA ARG A 447 10.12 -22.88 -6.01
C ARG A 447 9.68 -22.13 -4.75
N PRO A 448 9.96 -20.81 -4.62
CA PRO A 448 9.50 -20.00 -3.50
C PRO A 448 7.97 -19.89 -3.50
N HIS A 449 7.33 -20.06 -2.35
CA HIS A 449 5.87 -19.92 -2.23
C HIS A 449 5.33 -18.54 -2.67
N PRO A 450 6.00 -17.40 -2.39
CA PRO A 450 5.67 -16.11 -3.01
C PRO A 450 5.49 -16.19 -4.54
N ASP A 451 6.46 -16.76 -5.25
CA ASP A 451 6.45 -16.86 -6.70
C ASP A 451 5.37 -17.83 -7.21
N GLU A 452 4.98 -18.83 -6.42
CA GLU A 452 3.83 -19.69 -6.72
C GLU A 452 2.49 -18.91 -6.75
N MET A 453 2.40 -17.77 -6.06
CA MET A 453 1.19 -16.99 -5.89
C MET A 453 1.23 -15.72 -6.73
N SER A 454 0.75 -15.78 -7.98
CA SER A 454 0.72 -14.63 -8.90
C SER A 454 2.10 -14.00 -9.17
N GLY A 455 3.19 -14.77 -9.06
CA GLY A 455 4.57 -14.27 -9.26
C GLY A 455 4.97 -13.21 -8.24
N SER A 456 4.49 -13.34 -7.01
CA SER A 456 4.75 -12.41 -5.91
C SER A 456 6.18 -12.52 -5.38
N ASP A 457 6.61 -11.48 -4.68
CA ASP A 457 7.92 -11.37 -4.05
C ASP A 457 7.78 -10.96 -2.56
N LEU A 458 8.89 -10.59 -1.93
CA LEU A 458 8.94 -10.14 -0.54
C LEU A 458 9.30 -8.66 -0.43
N ASP A 459 8.99 -7.83 -1.43
CA ASP A 459 9.32 -6.39 -1.45
C ASP A 459 8.28 -5.48 -0.74
N GLY A 460 7.29 -6.13 -0.11
CA GLY A 460 6.20 -5.55 0.67
C GLY A 460 4.81 -6.07 0.28
N ASP A 461 4.74 -7.18 -0.45
CA ASP A 461 3.47 -7.83 -0.76
C ASP A 461 2.78 -8.36 0.50
N MET A 462 1.45 -8.24 0.48
CA MET A 462 0.56 -8.66 1.56
C MET A 462 -0.22 -9.91 1.13
N TYR A 463 -0.20 -10.93 1.97
CA TYR A 463 -0.75 -12.25 1.70
C TYR A 463 -2.05 -12.46 2.45
N PHE A 464 -3.05 -12.96 1.74
CA PHE A 464 -4.26 -13.53 2.32
C PHE A 464 -3.85 -14.83 3.02
N VAL A 465 -4.04 -14.91 4.35
CA VAL A 465 -3.67 -16.09 5.15
C VAL A 465 -4.87 -16.53 5.97
N CYS A 466 -5.45 -17.68 5.67
CA CYS A 466 -6.66 -18.18 6.32
C CYS A 466 -6.48 -19.62 6.79
N TRP A 467 -6.87 -19.89 8.04
CA TRP A 467 -6.87 -21.22 8.66
C TRP A 467 -8.30 -21.62 9.08
N ASP A 468 -9.33 -21.13 8.37
CA ASP A 468 -10.69 -21.67 8.54
C ASP A 468 -10.75 -23.05 7.86
N GLU A 469 -11.00 -24.10 8.64
CA GLU A 469 -11.13 -25.48 8.17
C GLU A 469 -12.17 -25.65 7.04
N GLN A 470 -13.17 -24.77 6.94
CA GLN A 470 -14.16 -24.83 5.87
C GLN A 470 -13.63 -24.28 4.54
N LEU A 471 -12.60 -23.43 4.58
CA LEU A 471 -11.95 -22.87 3.41
C LEU A 471 -10.67 -23.64 3.02
N SER A 472 -10.14 -24.48 3.92
CA SER A 472 -8.87 -25.20 3.72
C SER A 472 -9.00 -26.67 3.27
N LYS A 473 -9.94 -26.98 2.36
CA LYS A 473 -10.24 -28.35 1.91
C LYS A 473 -10.12 -28.54 0.40
N PHE A 474 -8.90 -28.40 -0.12
CA PHE A 474 -8.59 -28.65 -1.53
C PHE A 474 -7.13 -29.02 -1.73
N GLU A 475 -6.81 -29.60 -2.89
CA GLU A 475 -5.43 -29.93 -3.26
C GLU A 475 -4.79 -28.82 -4.09
N ASN A 476 -3.46 -28.69 -3.98
CA ASN A 476 -2.71 -27.68 -4.72
C ASN A 476 -2.68 -27.99 -6.23
N HIS A 477 -3.19 -27.05 -7.03
CA HIS A 477 -2.96 -27.05 -8.47
C HIS A 477 -1.57 -26.53 -8.82
N LYS A 478 -1.05 -26.85 -10.02
CA LYS A 478 0.28 -26.39 -10.45
C LYS A 478 0.26 -24.86 -10.65
N PRO A 479 1.18 -24.09 -10.05
CA PRO A 479 1.31 -22.66 -10.29
C PRO A 479 1.69 -22.34 -11.74
N MET A 480 1.24 -21.19 -12.26
CA MET A 480 1.66 -20.70 -13.57
C MET A 480 3.15 -20.30 -13.57
N ASP A 481 3.74 -20.20 -14.76
CA ASP A 481 5.04 -19.58 -14.93
C ASP A 481 4.87 -18.07 -15.17
N PHE A 482 5.70 -17.25 -14.52
CA PHE A 482 5.67 -15.79 -14.62
C PHE A 482 6.96 -15.26 -15.27
N PRO A 483 7.17 -15.48 -16.58
CA PRO A 483 8.38 -15.02 -17.26
C PRO A 483 8.44 -13.48 -17.25
N LYS A 484 9.65 -12.94 -17.00
CA LYS A 484 9.88 -11.50 -17.08
C LYS A 484 9.75 -11.03 -18.53
N ALA A 485 8.98 -9.97 -18.76
CA ALA A 485 8.87 -9.36 -20.08
C ALA A 485 10.23 -8.81 -20.54
N GLU A 486 10.51 -8.94 -21.84
CA GLU A 486 11.73 -8.39 -22.43
C GLU A 486 11.73 -6.86 -22.32
N LYS A 487 12.85 -6.31 -21.83
CA LYS A 487 13.02 -4.87 -21.71
C LYS A 487 13.33 -4.27 -23.07
N LYS A 488 12.54 -3.29 -23.49
CA LYS A 488 12.91 -2.41 -24.62
C LYS A 488 14.03 -1.46 -24.17
N LEU A 489 15.23 -1.68 -24.69
CA LEU A 489 16.43 -0.88 -24.39
C LEU A 489 16.64 0.18 -25.46
N LEU A 490 17.01 1.39 -25.02
CA LEU A 490 17.51 2.45 -25.88
C LEU A 490 19.03 2.28 -26.10
N GLU A 491 19.55 2.79 -27.21
CA GLU A 491 21.00 2.81 -27.45
C GLU A 491 21.70 3.91 -26.61
N ARG A 492 20.97 5.01 -26.35
CA ARG A 492 21.37 6.18 -25.56
C ARG A 492 20.73 6.19 -24.17
N GLU A 493 21.10 7.17 -23.34
CA GLU A 493 20.44 7.45 -22.06
C GLU A 493 18.99 7.92 -22.27
N VAL A 494 18.15 7.67 -21.26
CA VAL A 494 16.74 8.08 -21.26
C VAL A 494 16.64 9.60 -21.11
N GLU A 495 15.89 10.24 -22.00
CA GLU A 495 15.65 11.68 -22.00
C GLU A 495 14.18 12.00 -21.64
N SER A 496 13.91 13.26 -21.34
CA SER A 496 12.59 13.73 -20.90
C SER A 496 11.47 13.42 -21.90
N HIS A 497 11.71 13.52 -23.21
CA HIS A 497 10.68 13.18 -24.21
C HIS A 497 10.36 11.68 -24.24
N ASP A 498 11.33 10.80 -23.98
CA ASP A 498 11.09 9.35 -23.93
C ASP A 498 10.16 9.02 -22.76
N ILE A 499 10.36 9.67 -21.61
CA ILE A 499 9.49 9.52 -20.43
C ILE A 499 8.08 9.99 -20.77
N ILE A 500 7.93 11.16 -21.40
CA ILE A 500 6.62 11.72 -21.77
C ILE A 500 5.88 10.80 -22.74
N ASP A 501 6.58 10.25 -23.73
CA ASP A 501 6.00 9.31 -24.68
C ASP A 501 5.58 8.00 -24.01
N PHE A 502 6.42 7.46 -23.11
CA PHE A 502 6.09 6.29 -22.31
C PHE A 502 4.86 6.52 -21.42
N LEU A 503 4.72 7.67 -20.78
CA LEU A 503 3.56 7.99 -19.94
C LEU A 503 2.26 8.05 -20.75
N ALA A 504 2.31 8.63 -21.95
CA ALA A 504 1.17 8.64 -22.86
C ALA A 504 0.80 7.24 -23.37
N GLU A 505 1.80 6.42 -23.66
CA GLU A 505 1.60 5.02 -24.03
C GLU A 505 1.01 4.21 -22.86
N TYR A 506 1.50 4.43 -21.63
CA TYR A 506 0.97 3.80 -20.43
C TYR A 506 -0.52 4.11 -20.26
N ILE A 507 -0.92 5.38 -20.34
CA ILE A 507 -2.34 5.78 -20.19
C ILE A 507 -3.20 5.18 -21.31
N ARG A 508 -2.68 5.11 -22.55
CA ARG A 508 -3.37 4.47 -23.68
C ARG A 508 -3.66 2.99 -23.43
N TYR A 509 -2.79 2.30 -22.71
CA TYR A 509 -2.90 0.87 -22.44
C TYR A 509 -3.21 0.55 -20.98
N ASP A 510 -3.69 1.51 -20.18
CA ASP A 510 -4.11 1.30 -18.79
C ASP A 510 -5.47 0.57 -18.73
N ASN A 511 -5.49 -0.67 -19.22
CA ASN A 511 -6.67 -1.51 -19.37
C ASN A 511 -6.72 -2.67 -18.36
N LEU A 512 -5.80 -2.71 -17.40
CA LEU A 512 -5.67 -3.80 -16.43
C LEU A 512 -6.98 -4.05 -15.66
N GLY A 513 -7.67 -2.98 -15.25
CA GLY A 513 -8.96 -3.09 -14.55
C GLY A 513 -10.07 -3.66 -15.45
N LEU A 514 -10.06 -3.34 -16.74
CA LEU A 514 -11.03 -3.84 -17.71
C LEU A 514 -10.78 -5.33 -17.99
N ILE A 515 -9.52 -5.72 -18.16
CA ILE A 515 -9.12 -7.13 -18.32
C ILE A 515 -9.50 -7.94 -17.08
N ALA A 516 -9.22 -7.44 -15.88
CA ALA A 516 -9.57 -8.13 -14.64
C ALA A 516 -11.08 -8.30 -14.47
N ASN A 517 -11.89 -7.30 -14.85
CA ASN A 517 -13.34 -7.41 -14.83
C ASN A 517 -13.87 -8.38 -15.91
N ALA A 518 -13.30 -8.34 -17.12
CA ALA A 518 -13.66 -9.27 -18.19
C ALA A 518 -13.35 -10.72 -17.81
N HIS A 519 -12.19 -10.97 -17.18
CA HIS A 519 -11.84 -12.26 -16.61
C HIS A 519 -12.89 -12.73 -15.59
N LEU A 520 -13.27 -11.85 -14.66
CA LEU A 520 -14.27 -12.19 -13.64
C LEU A 520 -15.63 -12.53 -14.27
N VAL A 521 -16.10 -11.76 -15.25
CA VAL A 521 -17.36 -12.03 -15.96
C VAL A 521 -17.31 -13.38 -16.69
N GLN A 522 -16.18 -13.69 -17.34
CA GLN A 522 -16.00 -14.97 -18.03
C GLN A 522 -15.98 -16.14 -17.04
N ALA A 523 -15.28 -15.99 -15.91
CA ALA A 523 -15.20 -17.00 -14.87
C ALA A 523 -16.56 -17.27 -14.21
N ASP A 524 -17.40 -16.24 -14.03
CA ASP A 524 -18.75 -16.35 -13.46
C ASP A 524 -19.78 -16.95 -14.45
N SER A 525 -19.47 -16.95 -15.74
CA SER A 525 -20.35 -17.49 -16.80
C SER A 525 -20.20 -18.99 -17.06
N ASN A 526 -19.08 -19.57 -16.62
CA ASN A 526 -18.76 -20.99 -16.73
C ASN A 526 -19.18 -21.72 -15.45
#